data_AF-A0A2A8S9D8-F1
#
_entry.id   AF-A0A2A8S9D8-F1
#
_cell.length_a   1.000
_cell.length_b   1.000
_cell.length_c   1.000
_cell.angle_alpha   90.00
_cell.angle_beta   90.00
_cell.angle_gamma   90.00
#
_symmetry.space_group_name_H-M   'P 1'
#
loop_
_entity.id
_entity.type
_entity.pdbx_description
1 polymer ?
#
loop_
_entity_poly.entity_id
_entity_poly.type
_entity_poly.pdbx_seq_one_letter_code
_entity_poly.pdbx_strand_id
1 'polypeptide(L)'
;MLFKEFIKINEEIWHSYFRSFFKQMLLGRISLDKGSILFPNIMLFTETKEHYIMELLGANKFYNELKTKKHKETSTAKYLYQFESDHTNSEEYMFYCDSLGTVLKNLTLSRPFDLEMLNKRFKVSGQWPGSHLIIDGTGNGSLLGFGEKFKSLYIDNCVLVNRLEEIYRVKQVTHMVIVNKNYSRIAYEDELKNKLNHPISSTNDLFGIQYCIGTKTEALILSGQFASTFLIPGLRETTIGEFLNQNPSFIKKALSCKSFLYEQDFKWIEGNPDLEEKTINPDLMLQREDGFYDICDLKTPKLHEKKLVKGRHKRRAFVSYVDEGISQLANYEEYFTFQANKELSKAKYGVEVVDPTLYLIVGNYENLTLEETREAARKLKSNYRIIDYDTLNALFLNNTLN
;
A
#
# COMPACT_ATOMS: atom_id res chain seq x y z
N MET A 1 24.42 -10.63 13.82
CA MET A 1 23.52 -9.92 14.77
C MET A 1 22.21 -10.70 14.89
N LEU A 2 21.52 -10.66 16.04
CA LEU A 2 20.19 -11.26 16.19
C LEU A 2 19.09 -10.31 15.68
N PHE A 3 17.96 -10.84 15.21
CA PHE A 3 16.86 -10.02 14.68
C PHE A 3 16.32 -9.01 15.71
N LYS A 4 16.22 -9.41 16.99
CA LYS A 4 15.80 -8.50 18.07
C LYS A 4 16.73 -7.31 18.27
N GLU A 5 18.03 -7.50 18.02
CA GLU A 5 19.03 -6.44 18.15
C GLU A 5 18.94 -5.47 16.97
N PHE A 6 18.75 -6.01 15.76
CA PHE A 6 18.49 -5.23 14.56
C PHE A 6 17.26 -4.32 14.73
N ILE A 7 16.18 -4.86 15.30
CA ILE A 7 14.95 -4.10 15.59
C ILE A 7 15.25 -2.96 16.56
N LYS A 8 15.83 -3.29 17.72
CA LYS A 8 16.10 -2.30 18.78
C LYS A 8 16.98 -1.14 18.28
N ILE A 9 18.04 -1.45 17.53
CA ILE A 9 18.95 -0.44 16.96
C ILE A 9 18.19 0.52 16.06
N ASN A 10 17.36 0.00 15.14
CA ASN A 10 16.61 0.83 14.22
C ASN A 10 15.55 1.67 14.95
N GLU A 11 14.78 1.08 15.87
CA GLU A 11 13.78 1.81 16.66
C GLU A 11 14.42 3.02 17.36
N GLU A 12 15.49 2.80 18.12
CA GLU A 12 16.17 3.86 18.87
C GLU A 12 16.69 4.98 17.94
N ILE A 13 17.38 4.62 16.86
CA ILE A 13 18.04 5.58 15.98
C ILE A 13 17.01 6.36 15.13
N TRP A 14 16.04 5.69 14.53
CA TRP A 14 15.05 6.36 13.68
C TRP A 14 14.07 7.21 14.46
N HIS A 15 13.61 6.77 15.65
CA HIS A 15 12.78 7.62 16.49
C HIS A 15 13.53 8.88 16.91
N SER A 16 14.81 8.77 17.25
CA SER A 16 15.66 9.92 17.57
C SER A 16 15.77 10.87 16.38
N TYR A 17 16.09 10.34 15.20
CA TYR A 17 16.20 11.10 13.95
C TYR A 17 14.91 11.84 13.60
N PHE A 18 13.76 11.16 13.55
CA PHE A 18 12.49 11.79 13.20
C PHE A 18 12.00 12.79 14.24
N ARG A 19 12.14 12.49 15.55
CA ARG A 19 11.79 13.45 16.61
C ARG A 19 12.64 14.72 16.52
N SER A 20 13.94 14.56 16.28
CA SER A 20 14.86 15.68 16.09
C SER A 20 14.45 16.53 14.87
N PHE A 21 14.27 15.89 13.71
CA PHE A 21 13.87 16.57 12.48
C PHE A 21 12.54 17.31 12.62
N PHE A 22 11.50 16.63 13.12
CA PHE A 22 10.17 17.21 13.30
C PHE A 22 10.19 18.39 14.28
N LYS A 23 10.97 18.31 15.36
CA LYS A 23 11.19 19.44 16.28
C LYS A 23 11.83 20.64 15.57
N GLN A 24 12.84 20.43 14.73
CA GLN A 24 13.48 21.52 13.98
C GLN A 24 12.51 22.16 12.97
N MET A 25 11.64 21.36 12.35
CA MET A 25 10.58 21.83 11.46
C MET A 25 9.55 22.69 12.21
N LEU A 26 9.08 22.25 13.38
CA LEU A 26 8.16 23.04 14.22
C LEU A 26 8.77 24.36 14.71
N LEU A 27 10.09 24.42 14.90
CA LEU A 27 10.82 25.63 15.25
C LEU A 27 11.08 26.55 14.04
N GLY A 28 10.60 26.21 12.84
CA GLY A 28 10.78 27.01 11.63
C GLY A 28 12.22 27.05 11.12
N ARG A 29 13.08 26.12 11.55
CA ARG A 29 14.51 26.06 11.16
C ARG A 29 14.74 25.35 9.83
N ILE A 30 13.70 24.73 9.29
CA ILE A 30 13.70 24.03 8.00
C ILE A 30 12.69 24.73 7.10
N SER A 31 13.15 25.37 6.03
CA SER A 31 12.26 25.92 4.98
C SER A 31 11.87 24.78 4.04
N LEU A 32 10.57 24.63 3.78
CA LEU A 32 10.04 23.65 2.82
C LEU A 32 9.69 24.27 1.45
N ASP A 33 10.04 25.55 1.26
CA ASP A 33 9.67 26.37 0.11
C ASP A 33 8.18 26.20 -0.25
N LYS A 34 7.88 25.64 -1.43
CA LYS A 34 6.50 25.41 -1.92
C LYS A 34 6.00 23.97 -1.73
N GLY A 35 6.81 23.09 -1.14
CA GLY A 35 6.51 21.66 -1.03
C GLY A 35 5.92 21.27 0.31
N SER A 36 5.53 20.00 0.41
CA SER A 36 5.08 19.36 1.65
C SER A 36 5.99 18.18 1.99
N ILE A 37 5.98 17.78 3.26
CA ILE A 37 6.69 16.59 3.73
C ILE A 37 5.68 15.51 4.11
N LEU A 38 5.99 14.27 3.75
CA LEU A 38 5.30 13.08 4.23
C LEU A 38 6.26 12.22 5.07
N PHE A 39 5.80 11.90 6.28
CA PHE A 39 6.47 11.02 7.24
C PHE A 39 5.91 9.59 7.16
N PRO A 40 6.77 8.58 7.33
CA PRO A 40 6.31 7.21 7.58
C PRO A 40 5.68 7.12 8.97
N ASN A 41 4.81 6.13 9.16
CA ASN A 41 4.20 5.79 10.44
C ASN A 41 4.39 4.32 10.82
N ILE A 42 5.02 3.52 9.96
CA ILE A 42 5.31 2.11 10.20
C ILE A 42 6.78 1.86 9.95
N MET A 43 7.40 1.12 10.86
CA MET A 43 8.69 0.48 10.66
C MET A 43 8.46 -1.02 10.52
N LEU A 44 8.58 -1.53 9.30
CA LEU A 44 8.41 -2.95 9.00
C LEU A 44 9.77 -3.65 9.05
N PHE A 45 9.88 -4.62 9.94
CA PHE A 45 11.04 -5.49 10.02
C PHE A 45 10.74 -6.85 9.41
N THR A 46 11.50 -7.21 8.38
CA THR A 46 11.37 -8.50 7.71
C THR A 46 12.60 -9.35 7.97
N GLU A 47 12.38 -10.55 8.49
CA GLU A 47 13.40 -11.59 8.56
C GLU A 47 13.28 -12.50 7.33
N THR A 48 14.37 -12.62 6.57
CA THR A 48 14.48 -13.57 5.46
C THR A 48 15.43 -14.69 5.81
N LYS A 49 15.73 -15.62 4.89
CA LYS A 49 16.76 -16.64 5.12
C LYS A 49 18.14 -16.03 5.44
N GLU A 50 18.62 -15.10 4.61
CA GLU A 50 20.01 -14.59 4.64
C GLU A 50 20.14 -13.17 5.20
N HIS A 51 19.06 -12.38 5.17
CA HIS A 51 19.08 -10.95 5.48
C HIS A 51 18.02 -10.54 6.50
N TYR A 52 18.30 -9.43 7.18
CA TYR A 52 17.27 -8.62 7.85
C TYR A 52 16.99 -7.38 7.02
N ILE A 53 15.72 -7.00 6.97
CA ILE A 53 15.25 -5.83 6.22
C ILE A 53 14.46 -4.94 7.18
N MET A 54 14.72 -3.64 7.15
CA MET A 54 13.87 -2.62 7.74
C MET A 54 13.36 -1.74 6.61
N GLU A 55 12.04 -1.60 6.48
CA GLU A 55 11.41 -0.68 5.52
C GLU A 55 10.51 0.31 6.26
N LEU A 56 10.63 1.58 5.91
CA LEU A 56 9.75 2.65 6.38
C LEU A 56 8.55 2.76 5.46
N LEU A 57 7.35 2.64 6.03
CA LEU A 57 6.09 2.63 5.32
C LEU A 57 5.14 3.71 5.85
N GLY A 58 4.24 4.13 4.97
CA GLY A 58 3.22 5.15 5.23
C GLY A 58 3.61 6.53 4.72
N ALA A 59 2.61 7.40 4.69
CA ALA A 59 2.74 8.77 4.22
C ALA A 59 1.77 9.65 5.01
N ASN A 60 2.29 10.40 5.98
CA ASN A 60 1.53 11.26 6.87
C ASN A 60 2.11 12.67 6.90
N LYS A 61 1.26 13.70 6.93
CA LYS A 61 1.71 15.10 7.01
C LYS A 61 2.33 15.45 8.37
N PHE A 62 2.05 14.65 9.39
CA PHE A 62 2.56 14.82 10.75
C PHE A 62 3.24 13.54 11.22
N TYR A 63 4.31 13.71 11.98
CA TYR A 63 5.00 12.58 12.61
C TYR A 63 4.26 12.16 13.88
N ASN A 64 3.71 10.94 13.88
CA ASN A 64 2.93 10.35 14.97
C ASN A 64 3.62 9.13 15.61
N GLU A 65 4.95 9.15 15.62
CA GLU A 65 5.79 7.98 15.96
C GLU A 65 5.60 6.79 15.01
N LEU A 66 6.62 5.94 14.95
CA LEU A 66 6.59 4.73 14.13
C LEU A 66 5.99 3.56 14.91
N LYS A 67 5.00 2.91 14.33
CA LYS A 67 4.51 1.61 14.80
C LYS A 67 5.44 0.52 14.26
N THR A 68 6.00 -0.29 15.15
CA THR A 68 6.82 -1.45 14.76
C THR A 68 5.95 -2.62 14.32
N LYS A 69 6.25 -3.17 13.15
CA LYS A 69 5.64 -4.41 12.64
C LYS A 69 6.71 -5.41 12.24
N LYS A 70 6.42 -6.70 12.40
CA LYS A 70 7.34 -7.79 12.08
C LYS A 70 6.73 -8.67 10.99
N HIS A 71 7.58 -9.14 10.09
CA HIS A 71 7.21 -10.00 8.98
C HIS A 71 8.33 -11.04 8.74
N LYS A 72 7.98 -12.14 8.08
CA LYS A 72 8.92 -13.16 7.63
C LYS A 72 8.67 -13.44 6.16
N GLU A 73 9.74 -13.49 5.38
CA GLU A 73 9.68 -13.82 3.97
C GLU A 73 10.72 -14.91 3.64
N THR A 74 10.47 -15.71 2.59
CA THR A 74 11.36 -16.79 2.19
C THR A 74 12.72 -16.26 1.73
N SER A 75 12.73 -15.15 1.00
CA SER A 75 13.94 -14.54 0.45
C SER A 75 13.83 -13.01 0.29
N THR A 76 14.98 -12.35 0.24
CA THR A 76 15.06 -10.90 -0.05
C THR A 76 14.59 -10.59 -1.47
N ALA A 77 14.88 -11.47 -2.44
CA ALA A 77 14.44 -11.32 -3.82
C ALA A 77 12.91 -11.31 -3.90
N LYS A 78 12.22 -12.26 -3.25
CA LYS A 78 10.76 -12.30 -3.17
C LYS A 78 10.18 -11.03 -2.54
N TYR A 79 10.75 -10.58 -1.43
CA TYR A 79 10.33 -9.36 -0.75
C TYR A 79 10.43 -8.10 -1.66
N LEU A 80 11.53 -7.98 -2.42
CA LEU A 80 11.74 -6.85 -3.34
C LEU A 80 10.87 -6.95 -4.60
N TYR A 81 10.61 -8.16 -5.07
CA TYR A 81 9.86 -8.43 -6.29
C TYR A 81 8.34 -8.28 -6.09
N GLN A 82 7.85 -8.50 -4.86
CA GLN A 82 6.43 -8.41 -4.48
C GLN A 82 5.50 -9.31 -5.27
N PHE A 83 5.92 -10.50 -5.69
CA PHE A 83 5.04 -11.55 -6.23
C PHE A 83 5.21 -12.83 -5.43
N GLU A 84 4.20 -13.71 -5.45
CA GLU A 84 4.28 -14.97 -4.69
C GLU A 84 5.27 -15.98 -5.28
N SER A 85 5.69 -15.81 -6.53
CA SER A 85 6.66 -16.68 -7.17
C SER A 85 8.09 -16.45 -6.66
N ASP A 86 8.74 -17.55 -6.26
CA ASP A 86 10.17 -17.59 -5.94
C ASP A 86 11.00 -17.55 -7.24
N HIS A 87 10.86 -16.51 -8.07
CA HIS A 87 11.81 -16.23 -9.15
C HIS A 87 13.11 -15.69 -8.55
N THR A 88 13.78 -16.51 -7.74
CA THR A 88 15.09 -16.24 -7.15
C THR A 88 16.22 -16.41 -8.18
N ASN A 89 15.91 -16.94 -9.36
CA ASN A 89 16.85 -17.16 -10.46
C ASN A 89 16.59 -16.17 -11.60
N SER A 90 16.40 -14.88 -11.31
CA SER A 90 16.56 -13.88 -12.37
C SER A 90 18.05 -13.83 -12.72
N GLU A 91 18.42 -14.39 -13.87
CA GLU A 91 19.80 -14.30 -14.39
C GLU A 91 20.19 -12.85 -14.75
N GLU A 92 19.21 -11.93 -14.79
CA GLU A 92 19.36 -10.52 -15.17
C GLU A 92 19.06 -9.58 -13.99
N TYR A 93 19.99 -9.51 -13.03
CA TYR A 93 19.97 -8.46 -12.01
C TYR A 93 20.48 -7.14 -12.60
N MET A 94 19.83 -6.02 -12.29
CA MET A 94 20.35 -4.69 -12.60
C MET A 94 21.56 -4.35 -11.74
N PHE A 95 21.46 -4.65 -10.44
CA PHE A 95 22.57 -4.50 -9.51
C PHE A 95 22.81 -5.81 -8.79
N TYR A 96 24.05 -6.27 -8.83
CA TYR A 96 24.53 -7.37 -8.01
C TYR A 96 25.32 -6.80 -6.83
N CYS A 97 24.68 -6.72 -5.66
CA CYS A 97 25.21 -6.08 -4.47
C CYS A 97 26.13 -7.04 -3.71
N ASP A 98 27.44 -6.81 -3.75
CA ASP A 98 28.45 -7.66 -3.09
C ASP A 98 29.42 -6.84 -2.22
N SER A 99 28.91 -5.82 -1.55
CA SER A 99 29.73 -4.85 -0.80
C SER A 99 29.06 -4.39 0.51
N LEU A 100 29.72 -3.43 1.18
CA LEU A 100 29.28 -2.78 2.40
C LEU A 100 28.81 -1.35 2.10
N GLY A 101 27.67 -0.97 2.68
CA GLY A 101 27.22 0.43 2.77
C GLY A 101 26.80 1.08 1.47
N THR A 102 26.46 0.29 0.46
CA THR A 102 25.94 0.79 -0.83
C THR A 102 24.65 1.56 -0.59
N VAL A 103 24.50 2.70 -1.28
CA VAL A 103 23.30 3.54 -1.22
C VAL A 103 22.74 3.73 -2.63
N LEU A 104 21.48 3.36 -2.81
CA LEU A 104 20.67 3.70 -3.97
C LEU A 104 19.73 4.82 -3.56
N LYS A 105 19.77 5.96 -4.25
CA LYS A 105 18.97 7.13 -3.87
C LYS A 105 18.39 7.84 -5.09
N ASN A 106 17.09 8.16 -5.03
CA ASN A 106 16.38 8.89 -6.08
C ASN A 106 16.44 8.20 -7.45
N LEU A 107 16.21 6.89 -7.49
CA LEU A 107 16.28 6.09 -8.72
C LEU A 107 14.94 5.40 -9.01
N THR A 108 14.55 5.38 -10.27
CA THR A 108 13.54 4.46 -10.80
C THR A 108 14.25 3.36 -11.57
N LEU A 109 14.12 2.12 -11.10
CA LEU A 109 14.74 0.93 -11.67
C LEU A 109 13.68 0.12 -12.44
N SER A 110 13.93 -0.15 -13.71
CA SER A 110 12.99 -0.88 -14.57
C SER A 110 13.68 -1.62 -15.73
N ARG A 111 12.91 -2.36 -16.52
CA ARG A 111 13.30 -2.86 -17.85
C ARG A 111 12.58 -2.06 -18.96
N PRO A 112 13.03 -2.08 -20.24
CA PRO A 112 12.48 -1.22 -21.29
C PRO A 112 10.97 -1.37 -21.50
N PHE A 113 10.47 -2.61 -21.54
CA PHE A 113 9.05 -2.89 -21.77
C PHE A 113 8.14 -2.49 -20.60
N ASP A 114 8.69 -2.45 -19.39
CA ASP A 114 7.92 -2.20 -18.18
C ASP A 114 7.36 -0.77 -18.14
N LEU A 115 8.12 0.22 -18.62
CA LEU A 115 7.69 1.62 -18.59
C LEU A 115 6.53 1.89 -19.54
N GLU A 116 6.51 1.29 -20.72
CA GLU A 116 5.39 1.44 -21.65
C GLU A 116 4.09 0.89 -21.05
N MET A 117 4.15 -0.29 -20.45
CA MET A 117 3.00 -0.94 -19.85
C MET A 117 2.52 -0.26 -18.57
N LEU A 118 3.45 0.24 -17.74
CA LEU A 118 3.11 1.09 -16.60
C LEU A 118 2.38 2.36 -17.04
N ASN A 119 2.87 3.01 -18.10
CA ASN A 119 2.25 4.21 -18.65
C ASN A 119 0.83 3.91 -19.18
N LYS A 120 0.61 2.74 -19.80
CA LYS A 120 -0.74 2.34 -20.22
C LYS A 120 -1.68 2.10 -19.04
N ARG A 121 -1.19 1.46 -17.97
CA ARG A 121 -2.01 1.10 -16.80
C ARG A 121 -2.35 2.31 -15.93
N PHE A 122 -1.34 3.10 -15.55
CA PHE A 122 -1.49 4.19 -14.60
C PHE A 122 -1.64 5.57 -15.26
N LYS A 123 -1.53 5.66 -16.60
CA LYS A 123 -1.58 6.91 -17.38
C LYS A 123 -0.61 7.99 -16.88
N VAL A 124 0.48 7.56 -16.23
CA VAL A 124 1.50 8.43 -15.63
C VAL A 124 2.65 8.57 -16.63
N SER A 125 2.44 9.28 -17.75
CA SER A 125 3.42 9.40 -18.84
C SER A 125 4.79 9.93 -18.36
N GLY A 126 5.71 9.03 -18.00
CA GLY A 126 7.09 9.37 -17.62
C GLY A 126 7.25 10.23 -16.36
N GLN A 127 6.27 10.25 -15.46
CA GLN A 127 6.29 11.12 -14.27
C GLN A 127 6.78 10.40 -13.00
N TRP A 128 7.45 9.27 -13.14
CA TRP A 128 8.03 8.57 -11.99
C TRP A 128 9.20 9.39 -11.41
N PRO A 129 9.33 9.48 -10.08
CA PRO A 129 10.35 10.32 -9.46
C PRO A 129 11.77 9.75 -9.66
N GLY A 130 12.75 10.64 -9.72
CA GLY A 130 14.16 10.30 -9.75
C GLY A 130 14.73 10.00 -11.14
N SER A 131 16.00 9.61 -11.18
CA SER A 131 16.68 9.22 -12.42
C SER A 131 16.28 7.81 -12.83
N HIS A 132 15.99 7.61 -14.11
CA HIS A 132 15.63 6.31 -14.65
C HIS A 132 16.88 5.51 -15.00
N LEU A 133 17.00 4.30 -14.44
CA LEU A 133 17.96 3.30 -14.86
C LEU A 133 17.19 2.12 -15.44
N ILE A 134 17.56 1.77 -16.67
CA ILE A 134 16.89 0.73 -17.46
C ILE A 134 17.94 -0.32 -17.81
N ILE A 135 17.69 -1.57 -17.44
CA ILE A 135 18.52 -2.71 -17.85
C ILE A 135 17.88 -3.38 -19.06
N ASP A 136 18.65 -3.58 -20.12
CA ASP A 136 18.20 -4.37 -21.28
C ASP A 136 17.87 -5.80 -20.84
N GLY A 137 16.73 -6.31 -21.28
CA GLY A 137 16.27 -7.65 -20.95
C GLY A 137 14.76 -7.78 -20.89
N THR A 138 14.29 -9.02 -21.03
CA THR A 138 12.88 -9.40 -20.89
C THR A 138 12.69 -10.38 -19.74
N GLY A 139 13.64 -10.46 -18.81
CA GLY A 139 13.54 -11.30 -17.62
C GLY A 139 12.38 -10.93 -16.70
N ASN A 140 11.98 -11.90 -15.88
CA ASN A 140 11.11 -11.73 -14.72
C ASN A 140 11.97 -11.78 -13.45
N GLY A 141 11.45 -11.29 -12.32
CA GLY A 141 12.13 -11.36 -11.02
C GLY A 141 12.77 -10.04 -10.58
N SER A 142 13.44 -10.11 -9.42
CA SER A 142 14.00 -8.94 -8.73
C SER A 142 15.08 -8.24 -9.56
N LEU A 143 15.11 -6.92 -9.49
CA LEU A 143 16.17 -6.11 -10.11
C LEU A 143 17.47 -6.11 -9.31
N LEU A 144 17.45 -6.61 -8.06
CA LEU A 144 18.59 -6.58 -7.14
C LEU A 144 18.97 -7.99 -6.71
N GLY A 145 20.24 -8.34 -6.94
CA GLY A 145 20.87 -9.56 -6.47
C GLY A 145 21.87 -9.28 -5.34
N PHE A 146 22.24 -10.32 -4.58
CA PHE A 146 23.15 -10.21 -3.44
C PHE A 146 24.23 -11.29 -3.52
N GLY A 147 25.48 -10.89 -3.35
CA GLY A 147 26.64 -11.78 -3.34
C GLY A 147 27.09 -12.20 -1.94
N GLU A 148 28.10 -13.07 -1.89
CA GLU A 148 28.61 -13.66 -0.64
C GLU A 148 29.28 -12.65 0.31
N LYS A 149 29.86 -11.57 -0.23
CA LYS A 149 30.54 -10.50 0.51
C LYS A 149 29.59 -9.39 0.92
N PHE A 150 28.31 -9.45 0.52
CA PHE A 150 27.30 -8.48 0.88
C PHE A 150 27.20 -8.25 2.40
N LYS A 151 27.12 -6.98 2.83
CA LYS A 151 26.94 -6.59 4.23
C LYS A 151 25.73 -5.71 4.46
N SER A 152 25.60 -4.61 3.69
CA SER A 152 24.50 -3.67 3.83
C SER A 152 24.19 -2.93 2.53
N LEU A 153 22.90 -2.67 2.31
CA LEU A 153 22.35 -1.85 1.24
C LEU A 153 21.29 -0.92 1.82
N TYR A 154 21.32 0.34 1.40
CA TYR A 154 20.35 1.37 1.72
C TYR A 154 19.66 1.78 0.42
N ILE A 155 18.34 1.76 0.42
CA ILE A 155 17.51 2.17 -0.71
C ILE A 155 16.64 3.32 -0.22
N ASP A 156 16.83 4.51 -0.76
CA ASP A 156 16.16 5.72 -0.29
C ASP A 156 15.46 6.43 -1.46
N ASN A 157 14.16 6.68 -1.30
CA ASN A 157 13.32 7.29 -2.34
C ASN A 157 13.52 6.66 -3.73
N CYS A 158 13.40 5.35 -3.82
CA CYS A 158 13.53 4.61 -5.08
C CYS A 158 12.23 3.94 -5.49
N VAL A 159 12.07 3.72 -6.78
CA VAL A 159 10.96 2.98 -7.37
C VAL A 159 11.52 1.73 -8.04
N LEU A 160 11.00 0.55 -7.67
CA LEU A 160 11.31 -0.70 -8.33
C LEU A 160 10.10 -1.12 -9.16
N VAL A 161 10.29 -1.25 -10.46
CA VAL A 161 9.27 -1.75 -11.36
C VAL A 161 9.48 -3.24 -11.54
N ASN A 162 8.53 -4.02 -11.03
CA ASN A 162 8.56 -5.47 -11.07
C ASN A 162 7.52 -5.98 -12.06
N ARG A 163 7.86 -7.02 -12.82
CA ARG A 163 6.97 -7.66 -13.79
C ARG A 163 7.00 -9.17 -13.64
N LEU A 164 5.81 -9.76 -13.56
CA LEU A 164 5.54 -11.19 -13.67
C LEU A 164 4.63 -11.42 -14.87
N GLU A 165 5.17 -11.93 -15.97
CA GLU A 165 4.42 -12.11 -17.23
C GLU A 165 3.81 -10.77 -17.71
N GLU A 166 2.48 -10.65 -17.72
CA GLU A 166 1.72 -9.44 -18.09
C GLU A 166 1.29 -8.59 -16.88
N ILE A 167 1.71 -8.97 -15.67
CA ILE A 167 1.34 -8.31 -14.41
C ILE A 167 2.51 -7.43 -13.96
N TYR A 168 2.21 -6.16 -13.68
CA TYR A 168 3.19 -5.15 -13.30
C TYR A 168 2.92 -4.63 -11.89
N ARG A 169 3.96 -4.46 -11.08
CA ARG A 169 3.89 -3.86 -9.74
C ARG A 169 4.94 -2.79 -9.58
N VAL A 170 4.58 -1.75 -8.84
CA VAL A 170 5.46 -0.63 -8.53
C VAL A 170 5.73 -0.65 -7.03
N LYS A 171 6.94 -1.05 -6.65
CA LYS A 171 7.40 -0.94 -5.26
C LYS A 171 8.04 0.42 -5.07
N GLN A 172 7.32 1.31 -4.38
CA GLN A 172 7.92 2.58 -3.96
C GLN A 172 8.54 2.43 -2.58
N VAL A 173 9.87 2.56 -2.53
CA VAL A 173 10.67 2.48 -1.32
C VAL A 173 10.93 3.89 -0.82
N THR A 174 10.26 4.29 0.26
CA THR A 174 10.57 5.53 0.98
C THR A 174 11.96 5.45 1.58
N HIS A 175 12.19 4.40 2.35
CA HIS A 175 13.52 4.02 2.81
C HIS A 175 13.53 2.54 3.18
N MET A 176 14.60 1.85 2.81
CA MET A 176 14.82 0.46 3.18
C MET A 176 16.30 0.24 3.49
N VAL A 177 16.55 -0.53 4.54
CA VAL A 177 17.87 -1.05 4.89
C VAL A 177 17.83 -2.56 4.81
N ILE A 178 18.74 -3.15 4.04
CA ILE A 178 18.95 -4.60 3.95
C ILE A 178 20.32 -4.89 4.53
N VAL A 179 20.41 -5.78 5.51
CA VAL A 179 21.67 -6.19 6.12
C VAL A 179 21.83 -7.71 6.12
N ASN A 180 23.05 -8.17 5.88
CA ASN A 180 23.39 -9.57 6.07
C ASN A 180 23.31 -9.95 7.56
N LYS A 181 22.74 -11.12 7.87
CA LYS A 181 22.60 -11.60 9.26
C LYS A 181 23.94 -11.71 9.99
N ASN A 182 25.01 -11.99 9.27
CA ASN A 182 26.37 -12.08 9.81
C ASN A 182 27.04 -10.71 9.99
N TYR A 183 26.35 -9.60 9.71
CA TYR A 183 26.90 -8.28 9.95
C TYR A 183 26.98 -7.99 11.46
N SER A 184 28.07 -7.33 11.87
CA SER A 184 28.34 -7.02 13.27
C SER A 184 27.35 -5.99 13.78
N ARG A 185 26.79 -6.24 14.97
CA ARG A 185 25.84 -5.34 15.64
C ARG A 185 26.41 -3.93 15.77
N ILE A 186 27.64 -3.84 16.29
CA ILE A 186 28.32 -2.55 16.55
C ILE A 186 28.60 -1.83 15.24
N ALA A 187 29.17 -2.54 14.25
CA ALA A 187 29.49 -1.95 12.95
C ALA A 187 28.24 -1.41 12.25
N TYR A 188 27.13 -2.14 12.31
CA TYR A 188 25.85 -1.69 11.76
C TYR A 188 25.30 -0.46 12.48
N GLU A 189 25.32 -0.46 13.81
CA GLU A 189 24.84 0.65 14.63
C GLU A 189 25.63 1.94 14.32
N ASP A 190 26.96 1.84 14.23
CA ASP A 190 27.84 2.95 13.87
C ASP A 190 27.58 3.43 12.44
N GLU A 191 27.42 2.51 11.49
CA GLU A 191 27.09 2.84 10.11
C GLU A 191 25.77 3.63 10.00
N LEU A 192 24.72 3.15 10.66
CA LEU A 192 23.41 3.79 10.63
C LEU A 192 23.42 5.18 11.29
N LYS A 193 24.09 5.29 12.46
CA LYS A 193 24.28 6.58 13.15
C LYS A 193 25.01 7.58 12.28
N ASN A 194 26.11 7.17 11.64
CA ASN A 194 26.87 8.05 10.76
C ASN A 194 26.01 8.56 9.59
N LYS A 195 25.21 7.68 8.97
CA LYS A 195 24.31 8.07 7.87
C LYS A 195 23.23 9.07 8.28
N LEU A 196 22.60 8.89 9.44
CA LEU A 196 21.50 9.77 9.88
C LEU A 196 21.96 11.03 10.62
N ASN A 197 23.23 11.11 11.04
CA ASN A 197 23.80 12.29 11.70
C ASN A 197 24.39 13.32 10.73
N HIS A 198 24.25 13.12 9.41
CA HIS A 198 24.74 14.09 8.43
C HIS A 198 23.92 15.41 8.47
N PRO A 199 24.57 16.57 8.31
CA PRO A 199 23.87 17.84 8.20
C PRO A 199 22.87 17.84 7.04
N ILE A 200 21.65 18.28 7.32
CA ILE A 200 20.60 18.43 6.30
C ILE A 200 20.74 19.83 5.70
N SER A 201 21.22 19.90 4.45
CA SER A 201 21.38 21.15 3.71
C SER A 201 20.27 21.38 2.69
N SER A 202 19.62 20.30 2.25
CA SER A 202 18.53 20.31 1.28
C SER A 202 17.53 19.17 1.54
N THR A 203 16.39 19.20 0.85
CA THR A 203 15.40 18.11 0.88
C THR A 203 15.95 16.78 0.32
N ASN A 204 17.04 16.83 -0.45
CA ASN A 204 17.72 15.63 -0.96
C ASN A 204 18.59 14.94 0.10
N ASP A 205 18.86 15.59 1.23
CA ASP A 205 19.65 15.01 2.33
C ASP A 205 18.77 14.23 3.31
N LEU A 206 17.46 14.33 3.15
CA LEU A 206 16.50 13.61 3.99
C LEU A 206 16.58 12.10 3.71
N PHE A 207 16.55 11.32 4.78
CA PHE A 207 16.36 9.87 4.73
C PHE A 207 14.99 9.50 5.28
N GLY A 208 14.27 8.62 4.58
CA GLY A 208 12.98 8.11 5.04
C GLY A 208 11.89 9.16 5.20
N ILE A 209 12.06 10.36 4.64
CA ILE A 209 11.09 11.45 4.60
C ILE A 209 10.91 11.83 3.14
N GLN A 210 9.66 11.92 2.68
CA GLN A 210 9.38 12.27 1.30
C GLN A 210 8.99 13.74 1.17
N TYR A 211 9.76 14.47 0.37
CA TYR A 211 9.44 15.84 -0.02
C TYR A 211 8.62 15.83 -1.31
N CYS A 212 7.46 16.47 -1.27
CA CYS A 212 6.49 16.50 -2.35
C CYS A 212 6.39 17.91 -2.93
N ILE A 213 6.77 18.07 -4.20
CA ILE A 213 6.57 19.33 -4.92
C ILE A 213 5.21 19.26 -5.62
N GLY A 214 4.16 19.58 -4.87
CA GLY A 214 2.78 19.62 -5.36
C GLY A 214 2.04 18.28 -5.35
N THR A 215 0.80 18.33 -5.86
CA THR A 215 -0.19 17.25 -5.71
C THR A 215 0.13 15.99 -6.50
N LYS A 216 0.87 16.11 -7.61
CA LYS A 216 1.23 14.97 -8.47
C LYS A 216 2.25 14.05 -7.79
N THR A 217 3.30 14.62 -7.22
CA THR A 217 4.32 13.86 -6.49
C THR A 217 3.72 13.20 -5.25
N GLU A 218 2.87 13.93 -4.50
CA GLU A 218 2.14 13.38 -3.37
C GLU A 218 1.27 12.18 -3.79
N ALA A 219 0.58 12.25 -4.93
CA ALA A 219 -0.23 11.15 -5.43
C ALA A 219 0.59 9.90 -5.77
N LEU A 220 1.73 10.05 -6.43
CA LEU A 220 2.60 8.91 -6.74
C LEU A 220 3.09 8.22 -5.47
N ILE A 221 3.53 9.02 -4.50
CA ILE A 221 3.92 8.55 -3.16
C ILE A 221 2.80 7.78 -2.48
N LEU A 222 1.60 8.37 -2.40
CA LEU A 222 0.46 7.72 -1.75
C LEU A 222 0.10 6.40 -2.43
N SER A 223 0.13 6.36 -3.75
CA SER A 223 -0.10 5.12 -4.51
C SER A 223 0.91 4.04 -4.20
N GLY A 224 2.20 4.39 -4.19
CA GLY A 224 3.27 3.42 -3.89
C GLY A 224 3.22 2.93 -2.45
N GLN A 225 2.93 3.81 -1.49
CA GLN A 225 2.74 3.42 -0.09
C GLN A 225 1.51 2.53 0.08
N PHE A 226 0.39 2.86 -0.58
CA PHE A 226 -0.81 2.03 -0.56
C PHE A 226 -0.55 0.63 -1.11
N ALA A 227 0.15 0.52 -2.25
CA ALA A 227 0.56 -0.77 -2.81
C ALA A 227 1.33 -1.63 -1.80
N SER A 228 2.29 -1.04 -1.09
CA SER A 228 3.03 -1.74 -0.05
C SER A 228 2.15 -2.25 1.11
N THR A 229 1.06 -1.55 1.47
CA THR A 229 0.17 -2.00 2.56
C THR A 229 -0.58 -3.29 2.24
N PHE A 230 -1.03 -3.47 0.99
CA PHE A 230 -1.83 -4.64 0.62
C PHE A 230 -0.99 -5.79 0.05
N LEU A 231 0.20 -5.50 -0.50
CA LEU A 231 1.10 -6.49 -1.08
C LEU A 231 2.02 -7.19 -0.08
N ILE A 232 2.21 -6.64 1.13
CA ILE A 232 3.05 -7.28 2.14
C ILE A 232 2.17 -8.16 3.05
N PRO A 233 2.39 -9.50 3.10
CA PRO A 233 1.66 -10.37 4.00
C PRO A 233 1.81 -9.94 5.48
N GLY A 234 0.70 -9.78 6.19
CA GLY A 234 0.69 -9.39 7.60
C GLY A 234 0.46 -7.90 7.88
N LEU A 235 0.39 -7.05 6.84
CA LEU A 235 -0.03 -5.65 6.97
C LEU A 235 -1.51 -5.41 6.67
N ARG A 236 -2.33 -6.42 6.42
CA ARG A 236 -3.46 -6.27 5.50
C ARG A 236 -4.67 -5.46 6.01
N GLU A 237 -5.48 -5.93 6.96
CA GLU A 237 -6.84 -5.35 7.05
C GLU A 237 -6.90 -4.00 7.79
N THR A 238 -6.52 -3.97 9.07
CA THR A 238 -6.54 -2.72 9.84
C THR A 238 -5.59 -1.67 9.28
N THR A 239 -4.46 -2.05 8.67
CA THR A 239 -3.54 -1.07 8.10
C THR A 239 -4.04 -0.44 6.82
N ILE A 240 -4.77 -1.20 5.97
CA ILE A 240 -5.36 -0.65 4.75
C ILE A 240 -6.42 0.39 5.14
N GLY A 241 -7.34 0.02 6.04
CA GLY A 241 -8.35 0.95 6.56
C GLY A 241 -7.74 2.19 7.22
N GLU A 242 -6.77 2.00 8.13
CA GLU A 242 -6.02 3.09 8.76
C GLU A 242 -5.34 4.01 7.72
N PHE A 243 -4.70 3.44 6.69
CA PHE A 243 -4.05 4.22 5.64
C PHE A 243 -5.05 5.08 4.87
N LEU A 244 -6.18 4.50 4.47
CA LEU A 244 -7.24 5.19 3.72
C LEU A 244 -7.87 6.31 4.55
N ASN A 245 -8.11 6.06 5.85
CA ASN A 245 -8.64 7.05 6.78
C ASN A 245 -7.65 8.22 7.01
N GLN A 246 -6.35 7.93 7.12
CA GLN A 246 -5.31 8.96 7.24
C GLN A 246 -5.10 9.76 5.96
N ASN A 247 -5.43 9.17 4.80
CA ASN A 247 -5.26 9.76 3.48
C ASN A 247 -6.59 9.88 2.74
N PRO A 248 -7.55 10.68 3.24
CA PRO A 248 -8.92 10.68 2.73
C PRO A 248 -9.03 11.12 1.27
N SER A 249 -8.05 11.90 0.77
CA SER A 249 -7.99 12.26 -0.65
C SER A 249 -7.87 11.05 -1.58
N PHE A 250 -7.37 9.92 -1.07
CA PHE A 250 -7.21 8.68 -1.83
C PHE A 250 -8.57 8.13 -2.26
N ILE A 251 -9.45 7.83 -1.29
CA ILE A 251 -10.80 7.31 -1.57
C ILE A 251 -11.64 8.32 -2.34
N LYS A 252 -11.61 9.60 -1.95
CA LYS A 252 -12.38 10.65 -2.64
C LYS A 252 -12.10 10.68 -4.14
N LYS A 253 -10.83 10.57 -4.53
CA LYS A 253 -10.45 10.55 -5.95
C LYS A 253 -10.66 9.20 -6.59
N ALA A 254 -10.29 8.10 -5.93
CA ALA A 254 -10.41 6.75 -6.49
C ALA A 254 -11.87 6.38 -6.80
N LEU A 255 -12.78 6.68 -5.88
CA LEU A 255 -14.20 6.33 -5.97
C LEU A 255 -15.09 7.53 -6.32
N SER A 256 -14.49 8.69 -6.63
CA SER A 256 -15.20 9.92 -7.04
C SER A 256 -16.31 10.33 -6.05
N CYS A 257 -15.99 10.33 -4.76
CA CYS A 257 -16.91 10.72 -3.69
C CYS A 257 -16.46 12.04 -3.03
N LYS A 258 -17.42 12.78 -2.48
CA LYS A 258 -17.22 14.09 -1.83
C LYS A 258 -16.52 13.94 -0.47
N SER A 259 -17.00 12.98 0.31
CA SER A 259 -16.47 12.60 1.62
C SER A 259 -16.84 11.16 1.93
N PHE A 260 -16.28 10.61 3.01
CA PHE A 260 -16.69 9.32 3.51
C PHE A 260 -16.66 9.30 5.03
N LEU A 261 -17.41 8.36 5.60
CA LEU A 261 -17.29 7.95 7.00
C LEU A 261 -16.58 6.61 7.03
N TYR A 262 -15.63 6.45 7.95
CA TYR A 262 -14.84 5.23 8.15
C TYR A 262 -15.36 4.47 9.36
N GLU A 263 -15.64 3.18 9.19
CA GLU A 263 -16.12 2.27 10.25
C GLU A 263 -17.23 2.89 11.11
N GLN A 264 -18.28 3.42 10.46
CA GLN A 264 -19.39 4.03 11.17
C GLN A 264 -20.35 2.97 11.72
N ASP A 265 -20.53 2.94 13.04
CA ASP A 265 -21.51 2.06 13.70
C ASP A 265 -22.95 2.55 13.52
N PHE A 266 -23.78 1.72 12.89
CA PHE A 266 -25.23 1.93 12.75
C PHE A 266 -26.01 0.92 13.58
N LYS A 267 -26.81 1.41 14.53
CA LYS A 267 -27.57 0.56 15.45
C LYS A 267 -28.80 -0.02 14.76
N TRP A 268 -29.04 -1.32 14.95
CA TRP A 268 -30.29 -1.97 14.58
C TRP A 268 -31.45 -1.48 15.45
N ILE A 269 -32.50 -0.96 14.81
CA ILE A 269 -33.78 -0.58 15.44
C ILE A 269 -34.90 -1.48 14.94
N GLU A 270 -34.91 -1.77 13.64
CA GLU A 270 -35.92 -2.58 12.97
C GLU A 270 -35.23 -3.59 12.04
N GLY A 271 -35.85 -4.76 11.87
CA GLY A 271 -35.45 -5.71 10.83
C GLY A 271 -34.27 -6.61 11.18
N ASN A 272 -33.78 -6.54 12.41
CA ASN A 272 -32.67 -7.37 12.85
C ASN A 272 -33.11 -8.82 13.14
N PRO A 273 -32.60 -9.81 12.38
CA PRO A 273 -32.92 -11.21 12.63
C PRO A 273 -32.14 -11.81 13.81
N ASP A 274 -31.05 -11.19 14.24
CA ASP A 274 -30.15 -11.68 15.30
C ASP A 274 -30.10 -10.72 16.49
N LEU A 275 -30.65 -11.14 17.64
CA LEU A 275 -30.69 -10.33 18.85
C LEU A 275 -29.31 -10.02 19.46
N GLU A 276 -28.25 -10.74 19.07
CA GLU A 276 -26.89 -10.49 19.52
C GLU A 276 -26.19 -9.41 18.68
N GLU A 277 -26.56 -9.27 17.40
CA GLU A 277 -26.01 -8.26 16.49
C GLU A 277 -26.65 -6.88 16.74
N LYS A 278 -26.02 -6.03 17.54
CA LYS A 278 -26.62 -4.72 17.91
C LYS A 278 -26.43 -3.64 16.84
N THR A 279 -25.46 -3.79 15.96
CA THR A 279 -25.02 -2.77 15.02
C THR A 279 -24.45 -3.41 13.75
N ILE A 280 -24.63 -2.75 12.61
CA ILE A 280 -23.79 -2.96 11.43
C ILE A 280 -22.65 -1.93 11.42
N ASN A 281 -21.52 -2.30 10.83
CA ASN A 281 -20.33 -1.45 10.71
C ASN A 281 -19.70 -1.61 9.31
N PRO A 282 -20.19 -0.89 8.29
CA PRO A 282 -19.54 -0.87 6.98
C PRO A 282 -18.17 -0.18 7.06
N ASP A 283 -17.18 -0.67 6.31
CA ASP A 283 -15.83 -0.09 6.33
C ASP A 283 -15.82 1.37 5.85
N LEU A 284 -16.55 1.67 4.78
CA LEU A 284 -16.72 3.04 4.29
C LEU A 284 -18.16 3.33 3.86
N MET A 285 -18.67 4.48 4.30
CA MET A 285 -19.88 5.09 3.75
C MET A 285 -19.46 6.26 2.86
N LEU A 286 -19.68 6.16 1.54
CA LEU A 286 -19.16 7.08 0.54
C LEU A 286 -20.22 8.11 0.14
N GLN A 287 -20.06 9.37 0.52
CA GLN A 287 -21.00 10.42 0.15
C GLN A 287 -20.80 10.85 -1.31
N ARG A 288 -21.85 10.69 -2.12
CA ARG A 288 -21.94 11.15 -3.49
C ARG A 288 -22.15 12.66 -3.57
N GLU A 289 -22.03 13.22 -4.77
CA GLU A 289 -22.29 14.66 -5.02
C GLU A 289 -23.75 15.05 -4.78
N ASP A 290 -24.70 14.14 -5.00
CA ASP A 290 -26.13 14.34 -4.73
C ASP A 290 -26.49 14.31 -3.23
N GLY A 291 -25.51 14.01 -2.36
CA GLY A 291 -25.66 13.98 -0.91
C GLY A 291 -26.03 12.59 -0.33
N PHE A 292 -26.40 11.62 -1.17
CA PHE A 292 -26.68 10.25 -0.75
C PHE A 292 -25.39 9.44 -0.61
N TYR A 293 -25.49 8.26 0.01
CA TYR A 293 -24.34 7.42 0.32
C TYR A 293 -24.35 6.10 -0.45
N ASP A 294 -23.18 5.77 -1.00
CA ASP A 294 -22.80 4.42 -1.45
C ASP A 294 -22.11 3.68 -0.30
N ILE A 295 -22.04 2.34 -0.39
CA ILE A 295 -21.52 1.48 0.69
C ILE A 295 -20.31 0.71 0.17
N CYS A 296 -19.24 0.65 0.95
CA CYS A 296 -18.02 -0.07 0.59
C CYS A 296 -17.55 -0.97 1.73
N ASP A 297 -17.13 -2.17 1.35
CA ASP A 297 -16.55 -3.18 2.23
C ASP A 297 -15.18 -3.61 1.66
N LEU A 298 -14.19 -3.71 2.54
CA LEU A 298 -12.81 -4.05 2.27
C LEU A 298 -12.58 -5.48 2.76
N LYS A 299 -11.99 -6.31 1.91
CA LYS A 299 -11.58 -7.67 2.28
C LYS A 299 -10.09 -7.85 2.08
N THR A 300 -9.45 -8.70 2.87
CA THR A 300 -8.04 -9.03 2.66
C THR A 300 -7.76 -9.48 1.19
N PRO A 301 -6.66 -9.03 0.56
CA PRO A 301 -6.34 -9.35 -0.84
C PRO A 301 -6.10 -10.82 -1.21
N LYS A 302 -5.98 -11.72 -0.22
CA LYS A 302 -5.67 -13.16 -0.39
C LYS A 302 -4.52 -13.45 -1.37
N LEU A 303 -3.33 -12.87 -1.15
CA LEU A 303 -2.20 -12.96 -2.11
C LEU A 303 -1.80 -14.39 -2.51
N HIS A 304 -1.95 -15.38 -1.63
CA HIS A 304 -1.59 -16.77 -1.92
C HIS A 304 -2.64 -17.53 -2.74
N GLU A 305 -3.85 -16.99 -2.87
CA GLU A 305 -4.91 -17.61 -3.66
C GLU A 305 -4.68 -17.35 -5.14
N LYS A 306 -4.71 -18.41 -5.96
CA LYS A 306 -4.52 -18.27 -7.41
C LYS A 306 -5.70 -17.59 -8.10
N LYS A 307 -6.92 -17.81 -7.62
CA LYS A 307 -8.15 -17.28 -8.21
C LYS A 307 -9.23 -17.07 -7.14
N LEU A 308 -9.96 -15.97 -7.27
CA LEU A 308 -11.14 -15.68 -6.44
C LEU A 308 -12.47 -16.06 -7.12
N VAL A 309 -12.39 -16.77 -8.23
CA VAL A 309 -13.52 -17.38 -8.93
C VAL A 309 -13.33 -18.90 -9.05
N LYS A 310 -14.44 -19.61 -9.20
CA LYS A 310 -14.49 -21.05 -9.42
C LYS A 310 -15.41 -21.40 -10.59
N GLY A 311 -15.19 -22.58 -11.15
CA GLY A 311 -15.98 -23.09 -12.27
C GLY A 311 -15.54 -22.57 -13.65
N ARG A 312 -16.05 -23.23 -14.70
CA ARG A 312 -15.83 -22.85 -16.10
C ARG A 312 -16.76 -21.71 -16.50
N HIS A 313 -16.47 -21.01 -17.60
CA HIS A 313 -17.22 -19.85 -18.12
C HIS A 313 -18.76 -19.88 -17.94
N LYS A 314 -19.43 -21.02 -18.28
CA LYS A 314 -20.89 -21.14 -18.19
C LYS A 314 -21.44 -21.24 -16.75
N ARG A 315 -20.62 -21.68 -15.79
CA ARG A 315 -20.98 -21.88 -14.37
C ARG A 315 -20.03 -21.12 -13.45
N ARG A 316 -19.47 -20.03 -13.94
CA ARG A 316 -18.48 -19.25 -13.20
C ARG A 316 -19.16 -18.58 -12.01
N ALA A 317 -18.55 -18.70 -10.84
CA ALA A 317 -19.06 -18.18 -9.58
C ALA A 317 -17.89 -17.69 -8.72
N PHE A 318 -18.20 -16.84 -7.75
CA PHE A 318 -17.23 -16.45 -6.74
C PHE A 318 -16.88 -17.61 -5.79
N VAL A 319 -15.69 -17.56 -5.21
CA VAL A 319 -15.35 -18.42 -4.07
C VAL A 319 -16.11 -17.95 -2.82
N SER A 320 -16.23 -18.82 -1.80
CA SER A 320 -17.01 -18.50 -0.58
C SER A 320 -16.56 -17.19 0.05
N TYR A 321 -15.25 -16.94 0.09
CA TYR A 321 -14.68 -15.71 0.64
C TYR A 321 -15.22 -14.42 0.01
N VAL A 322 -15.45 -14.42 -1.30
CA VAL A 322 -16.02 -13.24 -2.00
C VAL A 322 -17.55 -13.23 -1.87
N ASP A 323 -18.21 -14.39 -1.90
CA ASP A 323 -19.65 -14.50 -1.63
C ASP A 323 -20.01 -14.01 -0.20
N GLU A 324 -19.13 -14.20 0.79
CA GLU A 324 -19.26 -13.67 2.16
C GLU A 324 -19.27 -12.13 2.17
N GLY A 325 -18.31 -11.49 1.50
CA GLY A 325 -18.28 -10.03 1.37
C GLY A 325 -19.48 -9.46 0.61
N ILE A 326 -19.95 -10.16 -0.43
CA ILE A 326 -21.20 -9.80 -1.13
C ILE A 326 -22.40 -9.88 -0.19
N SER A 327 -22.47 -10.92 0.64
CA SER A 327 -23.57 -11.11 1.60
C SER A 327 -23.56 -10.03 2.69
N GLN A 328 -22.38 -9.61 3.14
CA GLN A 328 -22.21 -8.49 4.08
C GLN A 328 -22.70 -7.16 3.48
N LEU A 329 -22.35 -6.86 2.23
CA LEU A 329 -22.90 -5.69 1.52
C LEU A 329 -24.42 -5.76 1.34
N ALA A 330 -24.97 -6.93 1.07
CA ALA A 330 -26.42 -7.13 0.98
C ALA A 330 -27.12 -6.84 2.31
N ASN A 331 -26.55 -7.29 3.43
CA ASN A 331 -27.05 -6.97 4.77
C ASN A 331 -27.04 -5.45 5.05
N TYR A 332 -25.97 -4.76 4.64
CA TYR A 332 -25.91 -3.30 4.77
C TYR A 332 -26.96 -2.59 3.92
N GLU A 333 -27.13 -3.01 2.65
CA GLU A 333 -28.19 -2.48 1.80
C GLU A 333 -29.57 -2.70 2.43
N GLU A 334 -29.83 -3.90 2.96
CA GLU A 334 -31.08 -4.27 3.63
C GLU A 334 -31.34 -3.44 4.89
N TYR A 335 -30.32 -3.19 5.72
CA TYR A 335 -30.42 -2.31 6.89
C TYR A 335 -31.03 -0.96 6.53
N PHE A 336 -30.58 -0.37 5.43
CA PHE A 336 -31.06 0.91 4.91
C PHE A 336 -32.36 0.78 4.11
N THR A 337 -33.10 -0.32 4.19
CA THR A 337 -34.48 -0.39 3.67
C THR A 337 -35.52 -0.07 4.75
N PHE A 338 -35.21 -0.39 6.02
CA PHE A 338 -36.09 -0.17 7.17
C PHE A 338 -36.19 1.32 7.56
N GLN A 339 -37.41 1.80 7.78
CA GLN A 339 -37.67 3.23 7.96
C GLN A 339 -37.06 3.77 9.26
N ALA A 340 -37.17 3.02 10.37
CA ALA A 340 -36.62 3.46 11.65
C ALA A 340 -35.08 3.56 11.62
N ASN A 341 -34.42 2.63 10.92
CA ASN A 341 -32.97 2.63 10.73
C ASN A 341 -32.51 3.83 9.89
N LYS A 342 -33.23 4.16 8.80
CA LYS A 342 -32.97 5.34 7.96
C LYS A 342 -33.07 6.65 8.76
N GLU A 343 -34.16 6.81 9.51
CA GLU A 343 -34.41 8.01 10.30
C GLU A 343 -33.32 8.24 11.35
N LEU A 344 -32.92 7.18 12.06
CA LEU A 344 -31.81 7.24 13.01
C LEU A 344 -30.49 7.61 12.34
N SER A 345 -30.18 6.97 11.20
CA SER A 345 -28.94 7.19 10.46
C SER A 345 -28.83 8.64 9.96
N LYS A 346 -29.93 9.19 9.45
CA LYS A 346 -30.02 10.58 9.00
C LYS A 346 -29.93 11.56 10.17
N ALA A 347 -30.68 11.32 11.25
CA ALA A 347 -30.70 12.22 12.41
C ALA A 347 -29.36 12.25 13.15
N LYS A 348 -28.69 11.10 13.29
CA LYS A 348 -27.46 10.98 14.09
C LYS A 348 -26.19 11.27 13.28
N TYR A 349 -26.15 10.86 12.02
CA TYR A 349 -24.92 10.89 11.21
C TYR A 349 -25.06 11.67 9.90
N GLY A 350 -26.26 12.16 9.56
CA GLY A 350 -26.52 12.80 8.27
C GLY A 350 -26.40 11.83 7.09
N VAL A 351 -26.57 10.53 7.33
CA VAL A 351 -26.44 9.47 6.31
C VAL A 351 -27.81 9.15 5.74
N GLU A 352 -27.93 9.26 4.43
CA GLU A 352 -29.12 8.87 3.67
C GLU A 352 -28.69 8.02 2.48
N VAL A 353 -29.27 6.83 2.36
CA VAL A 353 -28.89 5.82 1.35
C VAL A 353 -30.07 5.63 0.41
N VAL A 354 -29.86 5.93 -0.87
CA VAL A 354 -30.85 5.79 -1.95
C VAL A 354 -30.13 5.24 -3.18
N ASP A 355 -30.59 4.08 -3.65
CA ASP A 355 -30.00 3.33 -4.76
C ASP A 355 -28.46 3.29 -4.68
N PRO A 356 -27.89 2.71 -3.61
CA PRO A 356 -26.45 2.74 -3.40
C PRO A 356 -25.72 1.90 -4.44
N THR A 357 -24.56 2.37 -4.87
CA THR A 357 -23.52 1.49 -5.40
C THR A 357 -22.90 0.70 -4.25
N LEU A 358 -22.73 -0.61 -4.42
CA LEU A 358 -22.16 -1.50 -3.42
C LEU A 358 -20.76 -1.92 -3.86
N TYR A 359 -19.75 -1.33 -3.25
CA TYR A 359 -18.34 -1.60 -3.55
C TYR A 359 -17.80 -2.73 -2.68
N LEU A 360 -17.29 -3.79 -3.30
CA LEU A 360 -16.47 -4.78 -2.64
C LEU A 360 -15.04 -4.67 -3.16
N ILE A 361 -14.10 -4.31 -2.29
CA ILE A 361 -12.69 -4.24 -2.64
C ILE A 361 -11.99 -5.50 -2.12
N VAL A 362 -11.61 -6.40 -3.03
CA VAL A 362 -11.08 -7.72 -2.69
C VAL A 362 -10.12 -8.23 -3.74
N GLY A 363 -9.13 -9.00 -3.32
CA GLY A 363 -8.17 -9.60 -4.25
C GLY A 363 -7.09 -8.65 -4.71
N ASN A 364 -6.33 -9.08 -5.69
CA ASN A 364 -5.26 -8.33 -6.32
C ASN A 364 -5.17 -8.74 -7.79
N TYR A 365 -4.27 -8.10 -8.54
CA TYR A 365 -4.21 -8.30 -9.99
C TYR A 365 -3.83 -9.73 -10.42
N GLU A 366 -3.20 -10.54 -9.55
CA GLU A 366 -2.87 -11.95 -9.84
C GLU A 366 -4.06 -12.90 -9.73
N ASN A 367 -5.05 -12.57 -8.90
CA ASN A 367 -6.11 -13.52 -8.52
C ASN A 367 -7.53 -13.07 -8.85
N LEU A 368 -7.69 -11.84 -9.34
CA LEU A 368 -8.95 -11.29 -9.81
C LEU A 368 -8.76 -10.68 -11.21
N THR A 369 -9.49 -11.21 -12.19
CA THR A 369 -9.52 -10.66 -13.56
C THR A 369 -10.88 -10.05 -13.85
N LEU A 370 -10.91 -8.97 -14.64
CA LEU A 370 -12.16 -8.25 -14.96
C LEU A 370 -13.18 -9.14 -15.67
N GLU A 371 -12.72 -9.96 -16.62
CA GLU A 371 -13.59 -10.85 -17.39
C GLU A 371 -14.22 -11.92 -16.48
N GLU A 372 -13.41 -12.66 -15.72
CA GLU A 372 -13.92 -13.71 -14.83
C GLU A 372 -14.84 -13.13 -13.73
N THR A 373 -14.55 -11.94 -13.23
CA THR A 373 -15.37 -11.22 -12.25
C THR A 373 -16.72 -10.83 -12.85
N ARG A 374 -16.74 -10.26 -14.07
CA ARG A 374 -17.98 -9.91 -14.77
C ARG A 374 -18.86 -11.14 -15.00
N GLU A 375 -18.27 -12.28 -15.33
CA GLU A 375 -19.00 -13.52 -15.51
C GLU A 375 -19.58 -14.08 -14.20
N ALA A 376 -18.80 -14.05 -13.12
CA ALA A 376 -19.24 -14.48 -11.79
C ALA A 376 -20.34 -13.55 -11.22
N ALA A 377 -20.28 -12.27 -11.55
CA ALA A 377 -21.22 -11.24 -11.09
C ALA A 377 -22.57 -11.24 -11.84
N ARG A 378 -22.78 -12.08 -12.87
CA ARG A 378 -24.05 -12.11 -13.65
C ARG A 378 -25.30 -12.34 -12.80
N LYS A 379 -25.16 -13.00 -11.64
CA LYS A 379 -26.25 -13.27 -10.68
C LYS A 379 -26.57 -12.09 -9.75
N LEU A 380 -25.68 -11.09 -9.68
CA LEU A 380 -25.78 -9.98 -8.75
C LEU A 380 -26.62 -8.85 -9.34
N LYS A 381 -27.12 -7.98 -8.46
CA LYS A 381 -27.75 -6.72 -8.88
C LYS A 381 -26.73 -5.84 -9.60
N SER A 382 -27.21 -4.99 -10.51
CA SER A 382 -26.36 -4.13 -11.34
C SER A 382 -25.58 -3.05 -10.57
N ASN A 383 -25.98 -2.76 -9.33
CA ASN A 383 -25.34 -1.80 -8.44
C ASN A 383 -24.10 -2.36 -7.70
N TYR A 384 -23.78 -3.64 -7.83
CA TYR A 384 -22.53 -4.19 -7.29
C TYR A 384 -21.32 -3.80 -8.14
N ARG A 385 -20.23 -3.44 -7.46
CA ARG A 385 -18.92 -3.13 -8.04
C ARG A 385 -17.85 -3.89 -7.26
N ILE A 386 -17.35 -4.97 -7.86
CA ILE A 386 -16.28 -5.79 -7.28
C ILE A 386 -14.98 -5.43 -7.99
N ILE A 387 -14.03 -4.87 -7.26
CA ILE A 387 -12.72 -4.45 -7.78
C ILE A 387 -11.61 -4.95 -6.85
N ASP A 388 -10.42 -5.10 -7.40
CA ASP A 388 -9.21 -5.41 -6.62
C ASP A 388 -8.48 -4.13 -6.15
N TYR A 389 -7.57 -4.28 -5.19
CA TYR A 389 -6.79 -3.14 -4.64
C TYR A 389 -5.86 -2.49 -5.67
N ASP A 390 -5.37 -3.29 -6.62
CA ASP A 390 -4.55 -2.85 -7.73
C ASP A 390 -5.34 -1.90 -8.67
N THR A 391 -6.63 -2.18 -8.87
CA THR A 391 -7.60 -1.35 -9.59
C THR A 391 -7.96 -0.10 -8.80
N LEU A 392 -8.23 -0.22 -7.49
CA LEU A 392 -8.47 0.95 -6.63
C LEU A 392 -7.30 1.95 -6.69
N ASN A 393 -6.07 1.43 -6.61
CA ASN A 393 -4.86 2.24 -6.70
C ASN A 393 -4.72 2.92 -8.08
N ALA A 394 -5.01 2.20 -9.16
CA ALA A 394 -5.00 2.76 -10.51
C ALA A 394 -6.06 3.85 -10.69
N LEU A 395 -7.27 3.68 -10.14
CA LEU A 395 -8.32 4.72 -10.16
C LEU A 395 -7.87 5.99 -9.44
N PHE A 396 -7.24 5.84 -8.27
CA PHE A 396 -6.68 6.98 -7.53
C PHE A 396 -5.68 7.78 -8.39
N LEU A 397 -4.69 7.12 -8.98
CA LEU A 397 -3.68 7.79 -9.81
C LEU A 397 -4.31 8.43 -11.04
N ASN A 398 -5.15 7.68 -11.77
CA ASN A 398 -5.79 8.15 -12.98
C ASN A 398 -6.67 9.39 -12.74
N ASN A 399 -7.41 9.43 -11.63
CA ASN A 399 -8.29 10.56 -11.30
C ASN A 399 -7.56 11.73 -10.62
N THR A 400 -6.29 11.55 -10.25
CA THR A 400 -5.47 12.61 -9.65
C THR A 400 -4.59 13.32 -10.67
N LEU A 401 -4.11 12.58 -11.67
CA LEU A 401 -3.09 13.05 -12.61
C LEU A 401 -3.66 13.53 -13.95
N ASN A 402 -4.90 13.17 -14.25
CA ASN A 402 -5.72 13.75 -15.32
C ASN A 402 -6.66 14.80 -14.72
#